data_AF-A0A8J7U9P1-F1
#
_entry.id   AF-A0A8J7U9P1-F1
#
_cell.length_a   1.000
_cell.length_b   1.000
_cell.length_c   1.000
_cell.angle_alpha   90.00
_cell.angle_beta   90.00
_cell.angle_gamma   90.00
#
_symmetry.space_group_name_H-M   'P 1'
#
loop_
_entity.id
_entity.type
_entity.pdbx_description
1 polymer ?
#
loop_
_entity_poly.entity_id
_entity_poly.type
_entity_poly.pdbx_seq_one_letter_code
_entity_poly.pdbx_strand_id
1 'polypeptide(L)' 'MKEHACIKCKFITTESVCPNCGSTEFTENWSGVVYIIKPEDSFVAKLINAKKPGMYAIKIR' A
#
# COMPACT_ATOMS: atom_id res chain seq x y z
N MET A 1 0.25 -16.66 -5.83
CA MET A 1 0.40 -15.94 -4.55
C MET A 1 -0.69 -14.89 -4.47
N LYS A 2 -1.32 -14.71 -3.32
CA LYS A 2 -2.48 -13.82 -3.16
C LYS A 2 -2.01 -12.49 -2.57
N GLU A 3 -2.27 -11.41 -3.29
CA GLU A 3 -1.92 -10.06 -2.86
C GLU A 3 -2.87 -9.59 -1.76
N HIS A 4 -2.34 -8.95 -0.74
CA HIS A 4 -3.11 -8.38 0.35
C HIS A 4 -2.67 -6.94 0.63
N ALA A 5 -3.58 -6.13 1.14
CA ALA A 5 -3.31 -4.74 1.47
C ALA A 5 -3.14 -4.58 2.98
N CYS A 6 -2.09 -3.87 3.38
CA CYS A 6 -1.87 -3.53 4.78
C CYS A 6 -2.97 -2.59 5.28
N ILE A 7 -3.65 -2.94 6.37
CA ILE A 7 -4.76 -2.12 6.89
C ILE A 7 -4.25 -0.75 7.37
N LYS A 8 -3.03 -0.69 7.91
CA LYS A 8 -2.46 0.55 8.48
C LYS A 8 -1.98 1.55 7.44
N CYS A 9 -1.35 1.10 6.36
CA CYS A 9 -0.71 2.00 5.39
C CYS A 9 -1.12 1.75 3.94
N LYS A 10 -2.05 0.82 3.70
CA LYS A 10 -2.59 0.45 2.39
C LYS A 10 -1.60 -0.12 1.39
N PHE A 11 -0.36 -0.37 1.79
CA PHE A 11 0.65 -0.99 0.94
C PHE A 11 0.22 -2.41 0.56
N ILE A 12 0.27 -2.74 -0.73
CA ILE A 12 -0.05 -4.06 -1.25
C ILE A 12 1.24 -4.87 -1.29
N THR A 13 1.22 -6.04 -0.68
CA THR A 13 2.35 -6.96 -0.65
C THR A 13 1.86 -8.41 -0.68
N THR A 14 2.80 -9.33 -0.87
CA THR A 14 2.61 -10.77 -0.68
C THR A 14 3.39 -11.30 0.52
N GLU A 15 4.13 -10.43 1.22
CA GLU A 15 4.93 -10.77 2.39
C GLU A 15 4.08 -10.87 3.67
N SER A 16 4.52 -11.68 4.64
CA SER A 16 3.83 -11.81 5.92
C SER A 16 3.96 -10.59 6.84
N VAL A 17 4.88 -9.66 6.53
CA VAL A 17 5.12 -8.42 7.26
C VAL A 17 5.17 -7.28 6.26
N CYS A 18 4.55 -6.15 6.59
CA CYS A 18 4.46 -5.03 5.67
C CYS A 18 5.84 -4.38 5.49
N PRO A 19 6.43 -4.36 4.29
CA PRO A 19 7.76 -3.78 4.06
C PRO A 19 7.77 -2.25 4.20
N ASN A 20 6.59 -1.62 4.21
CA ASN A 20 6.45 -0.19 4.37
C ASN A 20 6.43 0.24 5.85
N CYS A 21 5.57 -0.37 6.67
CA CYS A 21 5.34 0.05 8.06
C CYS A 21 5.59 -1.01 9.14
N GLY A 22 5.95 -2.25 8.77
CA GLY A 22 6.21 -3.35 9.71
C GLY A 22 4.96 -4.00 10.31
N SER A 23 3.76 -3.60 9.89
CA SER A 23 2.51 -4.22 10.35
C SER A 23 2.32 -5.63 9.81
N THR A 24 1.69 -6.49 10.60
CA THR A 24 1.24 -7.85 10.21
C THR A 24 -0.27 -7.93 9.97
N GLU A 25 -0.96 -6.78 9.97
CA GLU A 25 -2.41 -6.69 9.78
C GLU A 25 -2.73 -6.39 8.31
N PHE A 26 -3.39 -7.33 7.66
CA PHE A 26 -3.71 -7.29 6.24
C PHE A 26 -5.16 -7.65 5.97
N THR A 27 -5.71 -7.14 4.87
CA THR A 27 -6.98 -7.58 4.30
C THR A 27 -6.77 -8.04 2.86
N GLU A 28 -7.55 -9.02 2.45
CA GLU A 28 -7.70 -9.39 1.04
C GLU A 28 -8.83 -8.59 0.37
N ASN A 29 -9.69 -7.96 1.17
CA ASN A 29 -10.82 -7.18 0.67
C ASN A 29 -10.41 -5.71 0.51
N TRP A 30 -9.79 -5.42 -0.63
CA TRP A 30 -9.40 -4.07 -1.00
C TRP A 30 -9.77 -3.80 -2.47
N SER A 31 -9.82 -2.54 -2.85
CA SER A 31 -10.19 -2.13 -4.21
C SER A 31 -9.50 -0.84 -4.62
N GLY A 32 -9.24 -0.73 -5.92
CA GLY A 32 -8.46 0.36 -6.51
C GLY A 32 -6.98 0.23 -6.20
N VAL A 33 -6.14 0.42 -7.22
CA VAL A 33 -4.69 0.33 -7.10
C VAL A 33 -4.04 1.60 -7.60
N VAL A 34 -3.01 2.06 -6.87
CA VAL A 34 -2.13 3.14 -7.28
C VAL A 34 -0.71 2.62 -7.20
N TYR A 35 0.05 2.79 -8.29
CA TYR A 35 1.47 2.47 -8.32
C TYR A 35 2.30 3.74 -8.19
N ILE A 36 3.03 3.87 -7.09
CA ILE A 36 3.90 5.01 -6.84
C ILE A 36 5.33 4.62 -7.25
N ILE A 37 5.86 5.29 -8.28
CA ILE A 37 7.23 5.07 -8.76
C ILE A 37 8.22 5.99 -8.03
N LYS A 38 7.91 7.30 -7.96
CA LYS A 38 8.72 8.30 -7.26
C LYS A 38 7.83 9.08 -6.27
N PRO A 39 7.89 8.76 -4.97
CA PRO A 39 7.09 9.45 -3.96
C PRO A 39 7.37 10.96 -3.86
N GLU A 40 8.63 11.39 -3.98
CA GLU A 40 9.02 12.81 -3.90
C GLU A 40 8.34 13.71 -4.95
N ASP A 41 8.24 13.21 -6.19
CA ASP A 41 7.73 13.94 -7.36
C ASP A 41 6.22 13.74 -7.57
N SER A 42 5.59 12.84 -6.81
CA SER A 42 4.20 12.45 -7.04
C SER A 42 3.24 13.21 -6.11
N PHE A 43 2.37 14.02 -6.72
CA PHE A 43 1.25 14.64 -6.00
C PHE A 43 0.31 13.59 -5.38
N VAL A 44 0.08 12.48 -6.11
CA VAL A 44 -0.75 11.38 -5.62
C VAL A 44 -0.12 10.72 -4.39
N ALA A 45 1.21 10.51 -4.39
CA ALA A 45 1.91 9.96 -3.24
C ALA A 45 1.74 10.84 -1.99
N LYS A 46 1.86 12.16 -2.14
CA LYS A 46 1.62 13.13 -1.06
C LYS A 46 0.18 13.05 -0.54
N LEU A 47 -0.80 12.96 -1.44
CA LEU A 47 -2.22 12.89 -1.09
C LEU A 47 -2.58 11.62 -0.31
N ILE A 48 -1.96 10.49 -0.62
CA ILE A 48 -2.16 9.22 0.11
C ILE A 48 -1.13 8.98 1.22
N ASN A 49 -0.24 9.94 1.47
CA ASN A 49 0.87 9.87 2.41
C ASN A 49 1.80 8.65 2.19
N ALA A 50 1.98 8.24 0.93
CA ALA A 50 2.91 7.19 0.53
C ALA A 50 4.35 7.70 0.58
N LYS A 51 5.17 7.10 1.44
CA LYS A 51 6.59 7.47 1.64
C LYS A 51 7.56 6.59 0.86
N LYS A 52 7.13 5.40 0.44
CA LYS A 52 7.95 4.43 -0.30
C LYS A 52 7.32 4.13 -1.66
N PRO A 53 8.14 3.85 -2.69
CA PRO A 53 7.63 3.35 -3.96
C PRO A 53 6.96 1.99 -3.78
N GLY A 54 5.95 1.71 -4.58
CA GLY A 54 5.21 0.45 -4.55
C GLY A 54 3.72 0.59 -4.86
N MET A 55 3.01 -0.53 -4.71
CA MET A 55 1.57 -0.63 -4.93
C MET A 55 0.82 -0.28 -3.65
N TYR A 56 -0.20 0.56 -3.77
CA TYR A 56 -1.08 0.94 -2.67
C TYR A 56 -2.55 0.73 -3.06
N ALA A 57 -3.34 0.22 -2.13
CA ALA A 57 -4.78 0.12 -2.24
C ALA A 57 -5.43 1.48 -1.96
N ILE A 58 -6.47 1.84 -2.71
CA ILE A 58 -7.23 3.09 -2.47
C ILE A 58 -8.21 2.90 -1.31
N LYS A 59 -8.98 1.80 -1.38
CA LYS A 59 -10.05 1.48 -0.43
C LYS A 59 -9.82 0.10 0.16
N ILE A 60 -9.89 0.03 1.48
CA ILE A 60 -9.81 -1.17 2.31
C ILE A 60 -11.21 -1.41 2.87
N ARG A 61 -11.66 -2.67 2.90
CA ARG A 61 -12.90 -3.11 3.54
C ARG A 61 -12.59 -4.10 4.66
#